data_AF-A0A9E4Z8X1-F1
#
_entry.id   AF-A0A9E4Z8X1-F1
#
_cell.length_a   1.000
_cell.length_b   1.000
_cell.length_c   1.000
_cell.angle_alpha   90.00
_cell.angle_beta   90.00
_cell.angle_gamma   90.00
#
_symmetry.space_group_name_H-M   'P 1'
#
loop_
_entity.id
_entity.type
_entity.pdbx_description
1 polymer ?
#
loop_
_entity_poly.entity_id
_entity_poly.type
_entity_poly.pdbx_seq_one_letter_code
_entity_poly.pdbx_strand_id
1 'polypeptide(L)'
;MAMREMMESAANDFEEGCVVTDVASSKRLVLQWAEEVLPKHVSFVGGHPMAGKELSGPENADGDMFKGKAYCIVPSVNAEKAAVSSITTLAESIGAKPFFIGVEEHDSFVAAVSHLPFMMSVALMGCTAKSANWDDIGQLASTGFGDLSRLASGDPVMHRDICVTNPEPIVAWIDSYIRELYDLRNMLADENGPDPEAVEKVFVEANEARARWQAGIFTKLDRISPEIPSFSESMSEMFMGRRAMEMQRKVFGRDKKDRAKKK
;
A
#
# COMPACT_ATOMS: atom_id res chain seq x y z
N MET A 1 14.55 6.84 9.56
CA MET A 1 15.54 7.14 10.63
C MET A 1 16.21 8.49 10.39
N ALA A 2 16.88 8.70 9.25
CA ALA A 2 17.58 9.96 8.93
C ALA A 2 16.73 11.25 9.10
N MET A 3 15.43 11.19 8.81
CA MET A 3 14.57 12.36 8.94
C MET A 3 14.37 12.82 10.39
N ARG A 4 14.27 11.86 11.33
CA ARG A 4 14.22 12.19 12.77
C ARG A 4 15.53 12.84 13.21
N GLU A 5 16.66 12.22 12.87
CA GLU A 5 17.99 12.73 13.20
C GLU A 5 18.21 14.15 12.64
N MET A 6 17.75 14.42 11.41
CA MET A 6 17.80 15.76 10.82
C MET A 6 16.98 16.75 11.64
N MET A 7 15.72 16.43 11.93
CA MET A 7 14.86 17.30 12.76
C MET A 7 15.50 17.57 14.13
N GLU A 8 16.09 16.55 14.77
CA GLU A 8 16.75 16.68 16.08
C GLU A 8 17.97 17.62 16.00
N SER A 9 18.78 17.49 14.94
CA SER A 9 19.96 18.32 14.75
C SER A 9 19.63 19.79 14.48
N ALA A 10 18.54 20.06 13.76
CA ALA A 10 18.15 21.40 13.34
C ALA A 10 17.15 22.09 14.30
N ALA A 11 16.57 21.35 15.25
CA ALA A 11 15.48 21.81 16.10
C ALA A 11 15.77 23.14 16.81
N ASN A 12 17.00 23.35 17.30
CA ASN A 12 17.38 24.54 18.05
C ASN A 12 17.70 25.76 17.18
N ASP A 13 17.80 25.57 15.87
CA ASP A 13 18.19 26.62 14.91
C ASP A 13 16.97 27.26 14.22
N PHE A 14 15.77 26.70 14.41
CA PHE A 14 14.55 27.22 13.78
C PHE A 14 14.04 28.49 14.47
N GLU A 15 13.83 29.53 13.66
CA GLU A 15 13.22 30.79 14.11
C GLU A 15 11.71 30.63 14.41
N GLU A 16 11.16 31.58 15.16
CA GLU A 16 9.71 31.69 15.43
C GLU A 16 8.92 31.71 14.11
N GLY A 17 7.90 30.85 13.99
CA GLY A 17 7.08 30.76 12.78
C GLY A 17 7.71 29.99 11.62
N CYS A 18 8.84 29.31 11.83
CA CYS A 18 9.43 28.42 10.83
C CYS A 18 8.44 27.30 10.43
N VAL A 19 8.41 26.99 9.14
CA VAL A 19 7.58 25.91 8.57
C VAL A 19 8.48 24.76 8.15
N VAL A 20 8.22 23.58 8.71
CA VAL A 20 8.92 22.34 8.35
C VAL A 20 7.94 21.43 7.60
N THR A 21 8.40 20.84 6.49
CA THR A 21 7.66 19.87 5.69
C THR A 21 8.56 18.71 5.29
N ASP A 22 7.98 17.63 4.76
CA ASP A 22 8.68 16.46 4.27
C ASP A 22 8.08 15.95 2.94
N VAL A 23 8.66 14.87 2.42
CA VAL A 23 8.18 14.17 1.21
C VAL A 23 8.10 12.64 1.42
N ALA A 24 8.10 12.16 2.66
CA ALA A 24 8.19 10.72 2.94
C ALA A 24 6.93 9.96 2.51
N SER A 25 7.07 8.66 2.23
CA SER A 25 5.96 7.84 1.72
C SER A 25 4.91 7.45 2.76
N SER A 26 5.22 7.57 4.05
CA SER A 26 4.30 7.40 5.19
C SER A 26 4.34 8.62 6.09
N LYS A 27 3.26 8.89 6.83
CA LYS A 27 3.08 10.15 7.55
C LYS A 27 2.93 9.99 9.05
N ARG A 28 2.32 8.91 9.55
CA ARG A 28 2.06 8.74 11.00
C ARG A 28 3.32 8.86 11.84
N LEU A 29 4.34 8.07 11.50
CA LEU A 29 5.60 8.06 12.25
C LEU A 29 6.39 9.37 12.11
N VAL A 30 6.29 10.03 10.96
CA VAL A 30 6.95 11.31 10.69
C VAL A 30 6.34 12.44 11.51
N LEU A 31 5.00 12.49 11.56
CA LEU A 31 4.26 13.42 12.40
C LEU A 31 4.57 13.21 13.88
N GLN A 32 4.66 11.97 14.33
CA GLN A 32 5.08 11.64 15.69
C GLN A 32 6.49 12.16 15.99
N TRP A 33 7.46 11.93 15.11
CA TRP A 33 8.82 12.45 15.31
C TRP A 33 8.85 13.99 15.33
N ALA A 34 8.11 14.63 14.44
CA ALA A 34 7.99 16.08 14.42
C ALA A 34 7.43 16.62 15.74
N GLU A 35 6.39 15.98 16.30
CA GLU A 35 5.82 16.34 17.60
C GLU A 35 6.79 16.13 18.77
N GLU A 36 7.57 15.05 18.75
CA GLU A 36 8.54 14.73 19.80
C GLU A 36 9.75 15.67 19.82
N VAL A 37 10.15 16.18 18.64
CA VAL A 37 11.48 16.78 18.44
C VAL A 37 11.41 18.27 18.14
N LEU A 38 10.42 18.73 17.37
CA LEU A 38 10.39 20.12 16.94
C LEU A 38 9.90 21.05 18.07
N PRO A 39 10.46 22.26 18.20
CA PRO A 39 9.96 23.24 19.15
C PRO A 39 8.51 23.64 18.88
N LYS A 40 7.80 24.08 19.92
CA LYS A 40 6.38 24.48 19.82
C LYS A 40 6.11 25.67 18.90
N HIS A 41 7.12 26.51 18.66
CA HIS A 41 7.03 27.66 17.76
C HIS A 41 7.22 27.32 16.28
N VAL A 42 7.48 26.04 15.97
CA VAL A 42 7.68 25.54 14.61
C VAL A 42 6.42 24.79 14.18
N SER A 43 5.91 25.13 12.99
CA SER A 43 4.78 24.41 12.40
C SER A 43 5.28 23.28 11.49
N PHE A 44 4.86 22.05 11.78
CA PHE A 44 5.08 20.92 10.87
C PHE A 44 3.85 20.63 10.01
N VAL A 45 4.06 20.53 8.70
CA VAL A 45 3.04 20.14 7.72
C VAL A 45 3.58 19.00 6.87
N GLY A 46 3.08 17.79 7.09
CA GLY A 46 3.53 16.61 6.37
C GLY A 46 3.18 16.68 4.89
N GLY A 47 4.12 16.28 4.04
CA GLY A 47 3.97 16.27 2.59
C GLY A 47 4.27 14.89 1.99
N HIS A 48 3.57 14.56 0.91
CA HIS A 48 3.89 13.40 0.09
C HIS A 48 3.44 13.63 -1.36
N PRO A 49 4.34 14.03 -2.27
CA PRO A 49 4.04 14.07 -3.69
C PRO A 49 3.82 12.65 -4.20
N MET A 50 2.66 12.36 -4.79
CA MET A 50 2.35 11.08 -5.44
C MET A 50 2.97 11.02 -6.83
N ALA A 51 4.28 11.20 -6.87
CA ALA A 51 5.13 11.21 -8.05
C ALA A 51 6.44 10.50 -7.72
N GLY A 52 6.89 9.63 -8.62
CA GLY A 52 8.14 8.90 -8.44
C GLY A 52 8.64 8.31 -9.75
N LYS A 53 9.95 8.11 -9.81
CA LYS A 53 10.63 7.36 -10.87
C LYS A 53 11.37 6.19 -10.22
N GLU A 54 11.63 5.14 -10.99
CA GLU A 54 12.37 3.97 -10.51
C GLU A 54 13.86 4.28 -10.30
N LEU A 55 14.36 5.36 -10.92
CA LEU A 55 15.74 5.83 -10.81
C LEU A 55 15.87 6.91 -9.72
N SER A 56 16.83 6.69 -8.82
CA SER A 56 17.20 7.62 -7.75
C SER A 56 18.37 8.54 -8.15
N GLY A 57 18.63 9.59 -7.37
CA GLY A 57 19.78 10.47 -7.54
C GLY A 57 19.45 11.82 -8.19
N PRO A 58 20.18 12.91 -7.84
CA PRO A 58 19.92 14.26 -8.35
C PRO A 58 20.07 14.39 -9.87
N GLU A 59 20.86 13.53 -10.51
CA GLU A 59 21.03 13.44 -11.96
C GLU A 59 19.74 13.03 -12.70
N ASN A 60 18.81 12.37 -11.98
CA ASN A 60 17.52 11.94 -12.50
C ASN A 60 16.38 12.92 -12.14
N ALA A 61 16.71 14.07 -11.54
CA ALA A 61 15.75 15.10 -11.17
C ALA A 61 15.06 15.72 -12.40
N ASP A 62 13.78 16.02 -12.25
CA ASP A 62 12.93 16.51 -13.33
C ASP A 62 11.97 17.55 -12.79
N GLY A 63 12.05 18.78 -13.31
CA GLY A 63 11.21 19.91 -12.87
C GLY A 63 9.72 19.70 -13.14
N ASP A 64 9.37 18.78 -14.04
CA ASP A 64 7.99 18.49 -14.42
C ASP A 64 7.41 17.26 -13.70
N MET A 65 8.19 16.61 -12.82
CA MET A 65 7.82 15.36 -12.15
C MET A 65 6.48 15.44 -11.41
N PHE A 66 6.16 16.60 -10.84
CA PHE A 66 4.98 16.80 -9.99
C PHE A 66 3.75 17.30 -10.75
N LYS A 67 3.90 17.70 -12.03
CA LYS A 67 2.82 18.32 -12.81
C LYS A 67 1.59 17.40 -12.92
N GLY A 68 0.45 17.91 -12.48
CA GLY A 68 -0.84 17.22 -12.49
C GLY A 68 -0.97 16.04 -11.53
N LYS A 69 0.08 15.75 -10.72
CA LYS A 69 0.08 14.68 -9.72
C LYS A 69 -0.52 15.17 -8.42
N ALA A 70 -1.12 14.27 -7.65
CA ALA A 70 -1.59 14.61 -6.31
C ALA A 70 -0.39 14.90 -5.39
N TYR A 71 -0.53 15.90 -4.53
CA TYR A 71 0.39 16.17 -3.44
C TYR A 71 -0.39 16.06 -2.14
N CYS A 72 -0.18 14.95 -1.41
CA CYS A 72 -0.85 14.74 -0.14
C CYS A 72 -0.33 15.74 0.89
N ILE A 73 -1.24 16.45 1.55
CA ILE A 73 -0.92 17.41 2.62
C ILE A 73 -1.58 16.90 3.90
N VAL A 74 -0.75 16.64 4.91
CA VAL A 74 -1.16 16.10 6.21
C VAL A 74 -0.63 17.01 7.32
N PRO A 75 -1.36 18.09 7.67
CA PRO A 75 -0.93 19.02 8.71
C PRO A 75 -0.86 18.33 10.07
N SER A 76 0.11 18.72 10.91
CA SER A 76 0.07 18.37 12.33
C SER A 76 -1.10 19.05 13.04
N VAL A 77 -1.52 18.52 14.20
CA VAL A 77 -2.67 19.04 14.96
C VAL A 77 -2.50 20.52 15.33
N ASN A 78 -1.27 20.94 15.59
CA ASN A 78 -0.93 22.30 16.01
C ASN A 78 -0.42 23.18 14.86
N ALA A 79 -0.46 22.69 13.61
CA ALA A 79 0.03 23.46 12.47
C ALA A 79 -0.76 24.76 12.27
N GLU A 80 -0.06 25.88 12.15
CA GLU A 80 -0.70 27.14 11.88
C GLU A 80 -1.30 27.17 10.46
N LYS A 81 -2.41 27.90 10.30
CA LYS A 81 -3.07 28.06 8.99
C LYS A 81 -2.13 28.67 7.94
N ALA A 82 -1.26 29.58 8.36
CA ALA A 82 -0.26 30.18 7.48
C ALA A 82 0.73 29.13 6.96
N ALA A 83 1.21 28.23 7.82
CA ALA A 83 2.09 27.13 7.43
C ALA A 83 1.43 26.18 6.43
N VAL A 84 0.18 25.79 6.67
CA VAL A 84 -0.60 24.95 5.73
C VAL A 84 -0.78 25.66 4.38
N SER A 85 -1.08 26.96 4.39
CA SER A 85 -1.19 27.77 3.17
C SER A 85 0.12 27.82 2.39
N SER A 86 1.27 27.96 3.08
CA SER A 86 2.59 27.97 2.45
C SER A 86 2.89 26.66 1.73
N ILE A 87 2.62 25.51 2.36
CA ILE A 87 2.84 24.19 1.73
C ILE A 87 1.85 23.93 0.59
N THR A 88 0.60 24.39 0.72
CA THR A 88 -0.39 24.32 -0.36
C THR A 88 0.08 25.11 -1.57
N THR A 89 0.53 26.35 -1.36
CA THR A 89 1.06 27.22 -2.42
C THR A 89 2.31 26.62 -3.06
N LEU A 90 3.20 26.02 -2.26
CA LEU A 90 4.38 25.31 -2.77
C LEU A 90 3.96 24.18 -3.72
N ALA A 91 3.04 23.32 -3.31
CA ALA A 91 2.56 22.21 -4.13
C ALA A 91 1.91 22.69 -5.45
N GLU A 92 1.11 23.75 -5.41
CA GLU A 92 0.52 24.35 -6.61
C GLU A 92 1.56 24.98 -7.54
N SER A 93 2.58 25.64 -6.97
CA SER A 93 3.64 26.32 -7.73
C SER A 93 4.49 25.37 -8.57
N ILE A 94 4.66 24.12 -8.11
CA ILE A 94 5.34 23.03 -8.85
C ILE A 94 4.38 22.26 -9.78
N GLY A 95 3.15 22.75 -9.94
CA GLY A 95 2.13 22.17 -10.81
C GLY A 95 1.43 20.93 -10.25
N ALA A 96 1.65 20.58 -8.98
CA ALA A 96 0.94 19.50 -8.33
C ALA A 96 -0.49 19.92 -7.93
N LYS A 97 -1.31 18.94 -7.57
CA LYS A 97 -2.69 19.13 -7.10
C LYS A 97 -2.74 18.83 -5.60
N PRO A 98 -2.88 19.85 -4.73
CA PRO A 98 -3.04 19.63 -3.30
C PRO A 98 -4.16 18.65 -2.98
N PHE A 99 -3.89 17.70 -2.10
CA PHE A 99 -4.84 16.68 -1.66
C PHE A 99 -4.77 16.55 -0.13
N PHE A 100 -5.73 17.15 0.56
CA PHE A 100 -5.83 17.06 2.01
C PHE A 100 -6.40 15.71 2.42
N ILE A 101 -5.72 15.04 3.34
CA ILE A 101 -6.08 13.69 3.79
C ILE A 101 -5.66 13.49 5.24
N GLY A 102 -6.45 12.74 6.02
CA GLY A 102 -6.09 12.37 7.38
C GLY A 102 -4.87 11.45 7.41
N VAL A 103 -4.12 11.45 8.52
CA VAL A 103 -2.90 10.65 8.64
C VAL A 103 -3.13 9.14 8.49
N GLU A 104 -4.19 8.62 9.11
CA GLU A 104 -4.54 7.19 9.02
C GLU A 104 -5.05 6.81 7.62
N GLU A 105 -5.87 7.68 7.01
CA GLU A 105 -6.34 7.51 5.63
C GLU A 105 -5.16 7.51 4.65
N HIS A 106 -4.21 8.43 4.81
CA HIS A 106 -3.03 8.53 3.96
C HIS A 106 -2.22 7.23 4.01
N ASP A 107 -1.82 6.81 5.21
CA ASP A 107 -0.94 5.66 5.38
C ASP A 107 -1.60 4.37 4.92
N SER A 108 -2.93 4.23 5.10
CA SER A 108 -3.67 3.10 4.56
C SER A 108 -3.85 3.15 3.04
N PHE A 109 -4.28 4.26 2.46
CA PHE A 109 -4.54 4.33 1.02
C PHE A 109 -3.25 4.23 0.21
N VAL A 110 -2.16 4.83 0.66
CA VAL A 110 -0.83 4.66 0.04
C VAL A 110 -0.35 3.22 0.18
N ALA A 111 -0.62 2.55 1.32
CA ALA A 111 -0.34 1.14 1.44
C ALA A 111 -1.10 0.32 0.38
N ALA A 112 -2.37 0.64 0.11
CA ALA A 112 -3.16 -0.03 -0.92
C ALA A 112 -2.60 0.17 -2.34
N VAL A 113 -2.32 1.42 -2.73
CA VAL A 113 -2.03 1.77 -4.13
C VAL A 113 -0.54 1.84 -4.49
N SER A 114 0.35 1.78 -3.50
CA SER A 114 1.81 1.86 -3.70
C SER A 114 2.55 0.73 -3.01
N HIS A 115 2.30 0.49 -1.71
CA HIS A 115 3.11 -0.47 -0.97
C HIS A 115 2.76 -1.92 -1.29
N LEU A 116 1.46 -2.24 -1.32
CA LEU A 116 0.96 -3.55 -1.70
C LEU A 116 1.47 -3.96 -3.11
N PRO A 117 1.41 -3.11 -4.16
CA PRO A 117 2.01 -3.43 -5.45
C PRO A 117 3.47 -3.91 -5.41
N PHE A 118 4.38 -3.24 -4.70
CA PHE A 118 5.76 -3.71 -4.63
C PHE A 118 5.88 -4.99 -3.79
N MET A 119 5.06 -5.15 -2.74
CA MET A 119 5.00 -6.40 -1.97
C MET A 119 4.56 -7.58 -2.85
N MET A 120 3.59 -7.36 -3.76
CA MET A 120 3.16 -8.38 -4.72
C MET A 120 4.25 -8.70 -5.73
N SER A 121 4.98 -7.68 -6.21
CA SER A 121 6.12 -7.87 -7.09
C SER A 121 7.22 -8.70 -6.43
N VAL A 122 7.55 -8.44 -5.16
CA VAL A 122 8.54 -9.22 -4.39
C VAL A 122 8.04 -10.63 -4.13
N ALA A 123 6.76 -10.81 -3.79
CA ALA A 123 6.17 -12.13 -3.56
C ALA A 123 6.15 -12.99 -4.84
N LEU A 124 5.85 -12.39 -6.00
CA LEU A 124 5.87 -13.06 -7.31
C LEU A 124 7.27 -13.58 -7.65
N MET A 125 8.29 -12.74 -7.51
CA MET A 125 9.68 -13.18 -7.69
C MET A 125 10.06 -14.24 -6.66
N GLY A 126 9.65 -14.04 -5.41
CA GLY A 126 9.94 -14.96 -4.31
C GLY A 126 9.33 -16.35 -4.48
N CYS A 127 8.15 -16.49 -5.09
CA CYS A 127 7.52 -17.79 -5.30
C CYS A 127 8.02 -18.49 -6.57
N THR A 128 8.30 -17.74 -7.64
CA THR A 128 8.74 -18.30 -8.93
C THR A 128 10.23 -18.62 -8.94
N ALA A 129 11.09 -17.69 -8.50
CA ALA A 129 12.54 -17.85 -8.52
C ALA A 129 13.09 -18.85 -7.48
N LYS A 130 12.28 -19.23 -6.48
CA LYS A 130 12.62 -20.30 -5.52
C LYS A 130 12.22 -21.70 -6.01
N SER A 131 11.54 -21.80 -7.15
CA SER A 131 11.23 -23.10 -7.76
C SER A 131 12.50 -23.80 -8.22
N ALA A 132 12.56 -25.12 -8.05
CA ALA A 132 13.66 -25.93 -8.60
C ALA A 132 13.73 -25.86 -10.14
N ASN A 133 12.61 -25.48 -10.80
CA ASN A 133 12.50 -25.35 -12.25
C ASN A 133 12.64 -23.89 -12.72
N TRP A 134 13.26 -23.02 -11.93
CA TRP A 134 13.35 -21.59 -12.27
C TRP A 134 13.98 -21.35 -13.64
N ASP A 135 15.00 -22.10 -14.03
CA ASP A 135 15.68 -21.91 -15.32
C ASP A 135 14.73 -22.11 -16.51
N ASP A 136 13.77 -23.02 -16.41
CA ASP A 136 12.75 -23.23 -17.44
C ASP A 136 11.63 -22.18 -17.33
N ILE A 137 11.16 -21.88 -16.10
CA ILE A 137 10.12 -20.89 -15.85
C ILE A 137 10.55 -19.51 -16.35
N GLY A 138 11.80 -19.12 -16.08
CA GLY A 138 12.38 -17.83 -16.47
C GLY A 138 12.47 -17.67 -17.99
N GLN A 139 12.68 -18.75 -18.74
CA GLN A 139 12.66 -18.71 -20.22
C GLN A 139 11.25 -18.45 -20.79
N LEU A 140 10.20 -18.80 -20.05
CA LEU A 140 8.80 -18.55 -20.42
C LEU A 140 8.30 -17.17 -19.95
N ALA A 141 9.03 -16.52 -19.04
CA ALA A 141 8.68 -15.21 -18.53
C ALA A 141 8.76 -14.18 -19.66
N SER A 142 7.67 -13.44 -19.85
CA SER A 142 7.52 -12.44 -20.92
C SER A 142 7.01 -11.11 -20.36
N THR A 143 6.45 -10.25 -21.20
CA THR A 143 6.05 -8.87 -20.86
C THR A 143 5.14 -8.81 -19.63
N GLY A 144 4.14 -9.69 -19.53
CA GLY A 144 3.23 -9.70 -18.38
C GLY A 144 3.92 -10.03 -17.05
N PHE A 145 4.91 -10.94 -17.07
CA PHE A 145 5.72 -11.22 -15.89
C PHE A 145 6.59 -10.02 -15.54
N GLY A 146 7.28 -9.45 -16.54
CA GLY A 146 8.14 -8.27 -16.36
C GLY A 146 7.39 -7.06 -15.78
N ASP A 147 6.18 -6.78 -16.28
CA ASP A 147 5.36 -5.65 -15.81
C ASP A 147 4.95 -5.80 -14.34
N LEU A 148 4.58 -7.02 -13.91
CA LEU A 148 4.20 -7.33 -12.54
C LEU A 148 5.41 -7.44 -11.60
N SER A 149 6.57 -7.83 -12.13
CA SER A 149 7.79 -8.03 -11.34
C SER A 149 8.72 -6.81 -11.29
N ARG A 150 8.48 -5.76 -12.10
CA ARG A 150 9.43 -4.63 -12.22
C ARG A 150 9.74 -3.96 -10.88
N LEU A 151 8.74 -3.83 -10.01
CA LEU A 151 8.87 -3.13 -8.73
C LEU A 151 9.80 -3.86 -7.74
N ALA A 152 10.06 -5.15 -7.93
CA ALA A 152 11.03 -5.91 -7.14
C ALA A 152 12.47 -5.41 -7.35
N SER A 153 12.73 -4.62 -8.40
CA SER A 153 14.03 -4.00 -8.67
C SER A 153 14.22 -2.64 -7.97
N GLY A 154 13.23 -2.15 -7.23
CA GLY A 154 13.34 -0.87 -6.52
C GLY A 154 14.35 -0.90 -5.38
N ASP A 155 14.77 0.30 -4.94
CA ASP A 155 15.83 0.45 -3.93
C ASP A 155 15.50 -0.28 -2.62
N PRO A 156 16.34 -1.24 -2.17
CA PRO A 156 16.07 -2.03 -0.97
C PRO A 156 16.00 -1.21 0.31
N VAL A 157 16.75 -0.11 0.40
CA VAL A 157 16.79 0.75 1.60
C VAL A 157 15.48 1.53 1.73
N MET A 158 14.99 2.09 0.62
CA MET A 158 13.70 2.76 0.53
C MET A 158 12.55 1.80 0.85
N HIS A 159 12.50 0.62 0.23
CA HIS A 159 11.46 -0.38 0.52
C HIS A 159 11.48 -0.83 1.99
N ARG A 160 12.66 -1.06 2.56
CA ARG A 160 12.80 -1.37 3.99
C ARG A 160 12.19 -0.28 4.85
N ASP A 161 12.57 0.98 4.61
CA ASP A 161 12.11 2.10 5.41
C ASP A 161 10.59 2.25 5.33
N ILE A 162 10.00 2.15 4.13
CA ILE A 162 8.55 2.14 3.92
C ILE A 162 7.86 1.03 4.74
N CYS A 163 8.38 -0.19 4.65
CA CYS A 163 7.80 -1.33 5.38
C CYS A 163 7.90 -1.15 6.90
N VAL A 164 8.99 -0.58 7.40
CA VAL A 164 9.20 -0.36 8.83
C VAL A 164 8.36 0.81 9.36
N THR A 165 8.12 1.85 8.55
CA THR A 165 7.33 3.01 8.97
C THR A 165 5.82 2.82 8.79
N ASN A 166 5.38 1.85 7.99
CA ASN A 166 3.96 1.60 7.72
C ASN A 166 3.52 0.11 7.77
N PRO A 167 3.95 -0.70 8.75
CA PRO A 167 3.74 -2.16 8.70
C PRO A 167 2.26 -2.56 8.84
N GLU A 168 1.50 -1.93 9.74
CA GLU A 168 0.12 -2.34 10.03
C GLU A 168 -0.81 -2.17 8.82
N PRO A 169 -0.86 -1.01 8.13
CA PRO A 169 -1.68 -0.89 6.93
C PRO A 169 -1.20 -1.75 5.78
N ILE A 170 0.12 -1.95 5.62
CA ILE A 170 0.65 -2.88 4.61
C ILE A 170 0.11 -4.30 4.85
N VAL A 171 0.15 -4.79 6.09
CA VAL A 171 -0.35 -6.13 6.41
C VAL A 171 -1.86 -6.22 6.17
N ALA A 172 -2.65 -5.23 6.58
CA ALA A 172 -4.09 -5.24 6.35
C ALA A 172 -4.45 -5.34 4.85
N TRP A 173 -3.72 -4.64 3.99
CA TRP A 173 -3.91 -4.73 2.53
C TRP A 173 -3.37 -6.02 1.91
N ILE A 174 -2.29 -6.60 2.45
CA ILE A 174 -1.83 -7.94 2.07
C ILE A 174 -2.91 -8.98 2.40
N ASP A 175 -3.51 -8.91 3.58
CA ASP A 175 -4.58 -9.82 3.98
C ASP A 175 -5.80 -9.67 3.06
N SER A 176 -6.18 -8.44 2.72
CA SER A 176 -7.23 -8.18 1.72
C SER A 176 -6.91 -8.82 0.38
N TYR A 177 -5.67 -8.69 -0.10
CA TYR A 177 -5.24 -9.29 -1.36
C TYR A 177 -5.20 -10.83 -1.29
N ILE A 178 -4.81 -11.40 -0.14
CA ILE A 178 -4.83 -12.86 0.06
C ILE A 178 -6.27 -13.40 -0.02
N ARG A 179 -7.27 -12.68 0.49
CA ARG A 179 -8.68 -13.07 0.34
C ARG A 179 -9.07 -13.16 -1.14
N GLU A 180 -8.77 -12.13 -1.92
CA GLU A 180 -9.01 -12.10 -3.38
C GLU A 180 -8.33 -13.29 -4.09
N LEU A 181 -7.06 -13.57 -3.77
CA LEU A 181 -6.36 -14.73 -4.34
C LEU A 181 -6.99 -16.07 -3.91
N TYR A 182 -7.50 -16.16 -2.69
CA TYR A 182 -8.13 -17.37 -2.19
C TYR A 182 -9.45 -17.65 -2.89
N ASP A 183 -10.24 -16.61 -3.16
CA ASP A 183 -11.50 -16.73 -3.89
C ASP A 183 -11.26 -17.14 -5.35
N LEU A 184 -10.28 -16.51 -6.03
CA LEU A 184 -9.82 -16.94 -7.35
C LEU A 184 -9.35 -18.40 -7.36
N ARG A 185 -8.55 -18.79 -6.36
CA ARG A 185 -8.08 -20.17 -6.22
C ARG A 185 -9.25 -21.16 -6.08
N ASN A 186 -10.22 -20.86 -5.22
CA ASN A 186 -11.34 -21.75 -4.96
C ASN A 186 -12.24 -21.89 -6.18
N MET A 187 -12.49 -20.81 -6.92
CA MET A 187 -13.21 -20.83 -8.19
C MET A 187 -12.53 -21.77 -9.21
N LEU A 188 -11.21 -21.76 -9.28
CA LEU A 188 -10.45 -22.62 -10.19
C LEU A 188 -10.29 -24.07 -9.69
N ALA A 189 -10.43 -24.30 -8.38
CA ALA A 189 -10.23 -25.60 -7.74
C ALA A 189 -11.54 -26.30 -7.35
N ASP A 190 -12.68 -25.85 -7.87
CA ASP A 190 -13.98 -26.50 -7.63
C ASP A 190 -13.95 -27.98 -8.04
N GLU A 191 -14.60 -28.84 -7.26
CA GLU A 191 -14.59 -30.30 -7.50
C GLU A 191 -15.27 -30.68 -8.83
N ASN A 192 -16.18 -29.84 -9.33
CA ASN A 192 -16.87 -30.03 -10.61
C ASN A 192 -16.12 -29.37 -11.78
N GLY A 193 -14.98 -28.73 -11.52
CA GLY A 193 -14.23 -27.90 -12.46
C GLY A 193 -14.66 -26.43 -12.41
N PRO A 194 -13.84 -25.51 -12.96
CA PRO A 194 -14.14 -24.08 -12.96
C PRO A 194 -15.38 -23.79 -13.80
N ASP A 195 -16.34 -23.05 -13.21
CA ASP A 195 -17.48 -22.48 -13.93
C ASP A 195 -16.98 -21.36 -14.89
N PRO A 196 -17.08 -21.54 -16.22
CA PRO A 196 -16.58 -20.56 -17.18
C PRO A 196 -17.24 -19.18 -17.03
N GLU A 197 -18.52 -19.13 -16.69
CA GLU A 197 -19.30 -17.89 -16.61
C GLU A 197 -18.93 -17.10 -15.35
N ALA A 198 -18.73 -17.80 -14.23
CA ALA A 198 -18.23 -17.19 -12.99
C ALA A 198 -16.80 -16.66 -13.17
N VAL A 199 -15.93 -17.41 -13.85
CA VAL A 199 -14.56 -17.00 -14.15
C VAL A 199 -14.54 -15.75 -15.04
N GLU A 200 -15.30 -15.76 -16.14
CA GLU A 200 -15.40 -14.61 -17.05
C GLU A 200 -15.87 -13.35 -16.31
N LYS A 201 -16.87 -13.48 -15.44
CA LYS A 201 -17.43 -12.37 -14.68
C LYS A 201 -16.37 -11.63 -13.85
N VAL A 202 -15.48 -12.36 -13.17
CA VAL A 202 -14.41 -11.73 -12.36
C VAL A 202 -13.46 -10.91 -13.22
N PHE A 203 -13.12 -11.40 -14.42
CA PHE A 203 -12.27 -10.65 -15.36
C PHE A 203 -12.98 -9.42 -15.93
N VAL A 204 -14.29 -9.50 -16.20
CA VAL A 204 -15.09 -8.34 -16.64
C VAL A 204 -15.12 -7.27 -15.55
N GLU A 205 -15.39 -7.64 -14.30
CA GLU A 205 -15.43 -6.70 -13.17
C GLU A 205 -14.08 -5.99 -12.96
N ALA A 206 -12.98 -6.75 -13.02
CA ALA A 206 -11.63 -6.18 -12.93
C ALA A 206 -11.30 -5.27 -14.12
N ASN A 207 -11.71 -5.64 -15.34
CA ASN A 207 -11.51 -4.83 -16.54
C ASN A 207 -12.25 -3.49 -16.44
N GLU A 208 -13.52 -3.51 -16.04
CA GLU A 208 -14.33 -2.30 -15.86
C GLU A 208 -13.76 -1.37 -14.78
N ALA A 209 -13.36 -1.93 -13.63
CA ALA A 209 -12.77 -1.16 -12.55
C ALA A 209 -11.50 -0.44 -13.02
N ARG A 210 -10.62 -1.14 -13.75
CA ARG A 210 -9.42 -0.56 -14.34
C ARG A 210 -9.73 0.52 -15.38
N ALA A 211 -10.70 0.28 -16.27
CA ALA A 211 -11.09 1.25 -17.29
C ALA A 211 -11.61 2.56 -16.67
N ARG A 212 -12.41 2.47 -15.60
CA ARG A 212 -12.90 3.64 -14.85
C ARG A 212 -11.75 4.43 -14.23
N TRP A 213 -10.81 3.74 -13.58
CA TRP A 213 -9.61 4.38 -13.02
C TRP A 213 -8.79 5.12 -14.09
N GLN A 214 -8.53 4.48 -15.24
CA GLN A 214 -7.78 5.09 -16.35
C GLN A 214 -8.50 6.32 -16.94
N ALA A 215 -9.83 6.29 -16.97
CA ALA A 215 -10.64 7.42 -17.39
C ALA A 215 -10.75 8.54 -16.33
N GLY A 216 -10.17 8.35 -15.13
CA GLY A 216 -10.30 9.28 -14.01
C GLY A 216 -11.73 9.37 -13.46
N ILE A 217 -12.56 8.35 -13.72
CA ILE A 217 -13.95 8.28 -13.27
C ILE A 217 -13.96 7.64 -11.88
N PHE A 218 -14.08 8.48 -10.86
CA PHE A 218 -14.26 8.05 -9.48
C PHE A 218 -15.71 8.33 -9.08
N THR A 219 -16.41 7.33 -8.53
CA THR A 219 -17.75 7.52 -8.00
C THR A 219 -17.69 8.54 -6.87
N LYS A 220 -18.39 9.67 -7.00
CA LYS A 220 -18.71 10.55 -5.86
C LYS A 220 -19.78 9.85 -5.03
N LEU A 221 -19.42 8.77 -4.34
CA LEU A 221 -20.22 8.33 -3.22
C LEU A 221 -19.91 9.31 -2.10
N ASP A 222 -20.95 9.93 -1.53
CA ASP A 222 -20.83 10.67 -0.28
C ASP A 222 -20.09 9.77 0.70
N ARG A 223 -18.83 10.08 0.98
CA ARG A 223 -17.98 9.29 1.88
C ARG A 223 -18.52 9.51 3.29
N ILE A 224 -19.46 8.67 3.71
CA ILE A 224 -20.01 8.70 5.07
C ILE A 224 -18.91 8.28 6.09
N SER A 225 -17.95 7.45 5.65
CA SER A 225 -16.65 7.17 6.26
C SER A 225 -15.86 6.30 5.28
N PRO A 226 -14.53 6.42 5.14
CA PRO A 226 -13.78 5.40 4.41
C PRO A 226 -13.78 4.10 5.21
N GLU A 227 -14.17 3.00 4.55
CA GLU A 227 -13.86 1.66 5.05
C GLU A 227 -12.35 1.44 4.88
N ILE A 228 -11.62 1.46 5.99
CA ILE A 228 -10.18 1.19 6.04
C ILE A 228 -10.01 -0.23 6.57
N PRO A 229 -9.44 -1.16 5.78
CA PRO A 229 -9.14 -2.50 6.28
C PRO A 229 -8.29 -2.42 7.54
N SER A 230 -8.76 -3.06 8.62
CA SER A 230 -8.03 -3.12 9.87
C SER A 230 -7.23 -4.41 9.99
N PHE A 231 -6.02 -4.31 10.52
CA PHE A 231 -5.19 -5.45 10.88
C PHE A 231 -5.88 -6.36 11.90
N SER A 232 -6.56 -5.79 12.90
CA SER A 232 -7.21 -6.57 13.97
C SER A 232 -8.41 -7.37 13.47
N GLU A 233 -9.16 -6.82 12.52
CA GLU A 233 -10.29 -7.49 11.86
C GLU A 233 -9.78 -8.63 10.98
N SER A 234 -8.73 -8.38 10.20
CA SER A 234 -8.13 -9.39 9.32
C SER A 234 -7.56 -10.58 10.08
N MET A 235 -6.87 -10.32 11.19
CA MET A 235 -6.40 -11.38 12.10
C MET A 235 -7.56 -12.21 12.67
N SER A 236 -8.64 -11.56 13.10
CA SER A 236 -9.81 -12.23 13.68
C SER A 236 -10.47 -13.17 12.67
N GLU A 237 -10.65 -12.71 11.43
CA GLU A 237 -11.18 -13.52 10.34
C GLU A 237 -10.26 -14.69 9.97
N MET A 238 -8.95 -14.48 9.89
CA MET A 238 -7.98 -15.56 9.60
C MET A 238 -8.01 -16.67 10.66
N PHE A 239 -8.17 -16.31 11.93
CA PHE A 239 -8.33 -17.30 13.01
C PHE A 239 -9.67 -18.04 12.93
N MET A 240 -10.76 -17.33 12.58
CA MET A 240 -12.06 -17.96 12.35
C MET A 240 -12.00 -18.92 11.15
N GLY A 241 -11.38 -18.52 10.04
CA GLY A 241 -11.18 -19.35 8.85
C GLY A 241 -10.36 -20.61 9.14
N ARG A 242 -9.26 -20.49 9.90
CA ARG A 242 -8.49 -21.66 10.36
C ARG A 242 -9.30 -22.59 11.26
N ARG A 243 -10.10 -22.07 12.18
CA ARG A 243 -11.00 -22.87 13.02
C ARG A 243 -12.09 -23.57 12.21
N ALA A 244 -12.67 -22.90 11.22
CA ALA A 244 -13.65 -23.48 10.31
C ALA A 244 -13.03 -24.62 9.49
N MET A 245 -11.84 -24.40 8.92
CA MET A 245 -11.07 -25.42 8.19
C MET A 245 -10.71 -26.63 9.09
N GLU A 246 -10.32 -26.41 10.34
CA GLU A 246 -10.05 -27.50 11.29
C GLU A 246 -11.30 -28.28 11.67
N MET A 247 -12.44 -27.60 11.86
CA MET A 247 -13.73 -28.25 12.09
C MET A 247 -14.16 -29.08 10.87
N GLN A 248 -14.05 -28.52 9.67
CA GLN A 248 -14.34 -29.20 8.42
C GLN A 248 -13.45 -30.45 8.28
N ARG A 249 -12.15 -30.34 8.53
CA ARG A 249 -11.23 -31.48 8.50
C ARG A 249 -11.55 -32.55 9.55
N LYS A 250 -12.06 -32.19 10.73
CA LYS A 250 -12.51 -33.15 11.77
C LYS A 250 -13.82 -33.83 11.41
N VAL A 251 -14.75 -33.13 10.76
CA VAL A 251 -16.04 -33.66 10.30
C VAL A 251 -15.82 -34.61 9.11
N PHE A 252 -15.18 -34.15 8.05
CA PHE A 252 -14.89 -34.97 6.86
C PHE A 252 -13.80 -36.04 7.10
N GLY A 253 -12.93 -35.85 8.09
CA GLY A 253 -11.94 -36.85 8.53
C GLY A 253 -12.55 -37.99 9.36
N ARG A 254 -13.69 -37.78 10.02
CA ARG A 254 -14.44 -38.83 10.73
C ARG A 254 -15.16 -39.76 9.74
N ASP A 255 -15.77 -39.22 8.69
CA ASP A 255 -16.49 -40.01 7.68
C ASP A 255 -15.59 -41.00 6.92
N LYS A 256 -14.31 -40.64 6.67
CA LYS A 256 -13.33 -41.57 6.08
C LYS A 256 -12.90 -42.69 7.03
N LYS A 257 -12.81 -42.43 8.34
CA LYS A 257 -12.44 -43.45 9.35
C LYS A 257 -13.58 -44.43 9.64
N ASP A 258 -14.83 -43.96 9.61
CA ASP A 258 -15.99 -44.81 9.87
C ASP A 258 -16.37 -45.69 8.66
N ARG A 259 -16.05 -45.26 7.42
CA ARG A 259 -16.15 -46.12 6.23
C ARG A 259 -15.04 -47.18 6.13
N ALA A 260 -13.86 -46.94 6.72
CA ALA A 260 -12.76 -47.91 6.72
C ALA A 260 -12.93 -49.05 7.75
N LYS A 261 -13.80 -48.88 8.76
CA LYS A 261 -14.11 -49.90 9.79
C LYS A 261 -15.29 -50.82 9.45
N LYS A 262 -15.93 -50.63 8.30
CA LYS A 262 -17.11 -51.41 7.83
C LYS A 262 -16.82 -52.30 6.61
N LYS A 263 -15.55 -52.57 6.30
CA LYS A 263 -15.14 -53.60 5.33
C LYS A 263 -14.30 -54.67 6.00
#